data_AF-C5MEI0-F1
#
_entry.id   AF-C5MEI0-F1
#
_cell.length_a   1.000
_cell.length_b   1.000
_cell.length_c   1.000
_cell.angle_alpha   90.00
_cell.angle_beta   90.00
_cell.angle_gamma   90.00
#
_symmetry.space_group_name_H-M   'P 1'
#
loop_
_entity.id
_entity.type
_entity.pdbx_description
1 polymer ?
#
loop_
_entity_poly.entity_id
_entity_poly.type
_entity_poly.pdbx_seq_one_letter_code
_entity_poly.pdbx_strand_id
1 'polypeptide(L)'
;MTPPSKIEDSSSSSSSSADSSTFVTGNSWYTKVSDIKPGVDRLIDAFHTKQKTQDVQFRLNQLRNLYYAVQDNTDELCEALEKDFHRANTETKNLEIVGGLAELVHTMSSLHEWLKPEKVTDLPITLKTNPIYIERIPLGVVLIISPFNYPFFLSFSAIVGAIAGGNAVVLKQSELAPNFSSLFSKILTNALDPDIFFSVDGGIPEITELLEQK
;
A
#
# COMPACT_ATOMS: atom_id res chain seq x y z
N MET A 1 77.91 0.39 16.30
CA MET A 1 77.94 0.62 17.76
C MET A 1 76.66 1.34 18.14
N THR A 2 75.89 0.77 19.06
CA THR A 2 74.71 1.31 19.76
C THR A 2 75.10 1.65 21.21
N PRO A 3 74.20 2.20 22.07
CA PRO A 3 73.21 3.27 21.92
C PRO A 3 73.66 4.46 22.85
N PRO A 4 72.86 5.29 23.59
CA PRO A 4 71.57 5.12 24.33
C PRO A 4 70.45 6.09 23.85
N SER A 5 69.23 6.28 24.40
CA SER A 5 68.33 5.60 25.38
C SER A 5 66.86 6.09 25.14
N LYS A 6 65.95 6.02 26.14
CA LYS A 6 64.57 6.56 26.18
C LYS A 6 64.35 7.45 27.42
N ILE A 7 63.25 8.22 27.41
CA ILE A 7 62.21 8.47 28.47
C ILE A 7 61.16 9.36 27.76
N GLU A 8 59.99 8.84 27.39
CA GLU A 8 58.74 8.73 28.16
C GLU A 8 58.07 10.08 28.51
N ASP A 9 56.89 10.28 27.93
CA ASP A 9 55.80 11.06 28.54
C ASP A 9 54.47 10.49 28.02
N SER A 10 53.59 10.07 28.94
CA SER A 10 52.32 9.41 28.61
C SER A 10 51.19 10.03 29.43
N SER A 11 50.49 11.01 28.85
CA SER A 11 49.31 11.63 29.42
C SER A 11 48.03 11.06 28.81
N SER A 12 47.36 10.17 29.55
CA SER A 12 46.07 9.61 29.17
C SER A 12 44.93 10.60 29.40
N SER A 13 44.27 11.07 28.34
CA SER A 13 42.96 11.73 28.40
C SER A 13 41.89 10.85 27.74
N SER A 14 41.14 10.12 28.56
CA SER A 14 40.00 9.33 28.10
C SER A 14 38.80 10.24 27.80
N SER A 15 38.59 10.61 26.54
CA SER A 15 37.33 11.21 26.09
C SER A 15 36.41 10.14 25.50
N SER A 16 35.33 9.84 26.20
CA SER A 16 34.26 8.96 25.71
C SER A 16 33.46 9.65 24.61
N SER A 17 33.73 9.32 23.35
CA SER A 17 32.77 9.53 22.26
C SER A 17 31.88 8.29 22.14
N ALA A 18 30.73 8.33 22.79
CA ALA A 18 29.65 7.43 22.42
C ALA A 18 29.22 7.83 21.00
N ASP A 19 29.47 6.96 20.02
CA ASP A 19 28.95 7.14 18.67
C ASP A 19 27.43 7.00 18.70
N SER A 20 26.78 8.14 18.94
CA SER A 20 25.38 8.37 18.62
C SER A 20 25.23 8.28 17.09
N SER A 21 25.06 7.05 16.59
CA SER A 21 24.60 6.74 15.24
C SER A 21 23.18 7.25 15.07
N THR A 22 23.08 8.57 14.99
CA THR A 22 21.84 9.31 14.84
C THR A 22 21.40 9.08 13.40
N PHE A 23 20.49 8.12 13.21
CA PHE A 23 19.89 7.80 11.91
C PHE A 23 19.00 8.96 11.43
N VAL A 24 19.63 10.07 11.02
CA VAL A 24 18.98 11.14 10.26
C VAL A 24 19.09 10.79 8.78
N THR A 25 18.40 9.73 8.38
CA THR A 25 18.17 9.35 6.98
C THR A 25 16.69 9.52 6.66
N GLY A 26 16.19 10.74 6.85
CA GLY A 26 14.86 11.14 6.42
C GLY A 26 14.81 11.18 4.89
N ASN A 27 14.44 10.06 4.27
CA ASN A 27 14.14 10.02 2.84
C ASN A 27 13.01 11.03 2.57
N SER A 28 13.26 11.99 1.68
CA SER A 28 12.40 13.17 1.49
C SER A 28 10.96 12.89 1.00
N TRP A 29 10.64 11.63 0.71
CA TRP A 29 9.34 11.15 0.24
C TRP A 29 8.56 10.35 1.30
N TYR A 30 9.14 10.10 2.49
CA TYR A 30 8.43 9.38 3.55
C TYR A 30 7.31 10.23 4.16
N THR A 31 6.21 9.56 4.51
CA THR A 31 5.11 10.09 5.29
C THR A 31 5.59 10.39 6.71
N LYS A 32 5.32 11.60 7.22
CA LYS A 32 5.66 11.92 8.61
C LYS A 32 4.80 11.08 9.55
N VAL A 33 5.40 10.51 10.58
CA VAL A 33 4.70 9.73 11.62
C VAL A 33 3.51 10.50 12.21
N SER A 34 3.64 11.82 12.42
CA SER A 34 2.57 12.72 12.88
C SER A 34 1.32 12.75 11.99
N ASP A 35 1.47 12.42 10.71
CA ASP A 35 0.44 12.57 9.68
C ASP A 35 -0.26 11.23 9.41
N ILE A 36 0.27 10.11 9.93
CA ILE A 36 -0.27 8.76 9.76
C ILE A 36 -1.63 8.63 10.44
N LYS A 37 -1.71 8.85 11.76
CA LYS A 37 -2.98 8.74 12.49
C LYS A 37 -4.10 9.64 11.91
N PRO A 38 -3.88 10.95 11.67
CA PRO A 38 -4.90 11.80 11.02
C PRO A 38 -5.32 11.31 9.63
N GLY A 39 -4.41 10.68 8.87
CA GLY A 39 -4.71 10.10 7.58
C GLY A 39 -5.57 8.83 7.65
N VAL A 40 -5.32 7.97 8.64
CA VAL A 40 -6.12 6.76 8.90
C VAL A 40 -7.49 7.12 9.49
N ASP A 41 -7.54 8.03 10.49
CA ASP A 41 -8.77 8.54 11.10
C ASP A 41 -9.73 9.10 10.03
N ARG A 42 -9.20 9.86 9.05
CA ARG A 42 -9.99 10.39 7.91
C ARG A 42 -10.71 9.29 7.14
N LEU A 43 -10.05 8.17 6.86
CA LEU A 43 -10.63 7.05 6.12
C LEU A 43 -11.67 6.31 6.96
N ILE A 44 -11.43 6.12 8.25
CA ILE A 44 -12.39 5.50 9.19
C ILE A 44 -13.66 6.36 9.28
N ASP A 45 -13.51 7.65 9.57
CA ASP A 45 -14.62 8.60 9.66
C ASP A 45 -15.41 8.67 8.35
N ALA A 46 -14.73 8.77 7.20
CA ALA A 46 -15.37 8.84 5.91
C ALA A 46 -16.11 7.54 5.54
N PHE A 47 -15.54 6.38 5.85
CA PHE A 47 -16.19 5.08 5.63
C PHE A 47 -17.52 4.98 6.39
N HIS A 48 -17.53 5.33 7.69
CA HIS A 48 -18.73 5.24 8.52
C HIS A 48 -19.76 6.34 8.24
N THR A 49 -19.33 7.59 8.00
CA THR A 49 -20.23 8.74 7.87
C THR A 49 -20.73 8.99 6.45
N LYS A 50 -19.88 8.78 5.43
CA LYS A 50 -20.21 9.07 4.03
C LYS A 50 -20.72 7.85 3.26
N GLN A 51 -20.26 6.64 3.66
CA GLN A 51 -20.69 5.34 3.12
C GLN A 51 -20.61 5.22 1.57
N LYS A 52 -19.78 6.05 0.92
CA LYS A 52 -19.61 6.10 -0.56
C LYS A 52 -19.35 4.71 -1.15
N THR A 53 -18.57 3.89 -0.48
CA THR A 53 -18.17 2.56 -0.94
C THR A 53 -19.30 1.52 -0.91
N GLN A 54 -20.47 1.81 -0.34
CA GLN A 54 -21.64 0.94 -0.49
C GLN A 54 -22.19 0.95 -1.92
N ASP A 55 -22.08 2.07 -2.65
CA ASP A 55 -22.50 2.13 -4.05
C ASP A 55 -21.51 1.39 -4.97
N VAL A 56 -22.04 0.43 -5.73
CA VAL A 56 -21.27 -0.35 -6.72
C VAL A 56 -20.80 0.54 -7.87
N GLN A 57 -21.55 1.56 -8.28
CA GLN A 57 -21.11 2.48 -9.34
C GLN A 57 -19.93 3.33 -8.87
N PHE A 58 -19.95 3.81 -7.62
CA PHE A 58 -18.78 4.44 -7.01
C PHE A 58 -17.55 3.51 -7.05
N ARG A 59 -17.66 2.25 -6.61
CA ARG A 59 -16.53 1.27 -6.71
C ARG A 59 -16.01 1.11 -8.14
N LEU A 60 -16.91 0.93 -9.12
CA LEU A 60 -16.55 0.80 -10.53
C LEU A 60 -15.88 2.05 -11.10
N ASN A 61 -16.27 3.24 -10.64
CA ASN A 61 -15.62 4.49 -11.03
C ASN A 61 -14.20 4.58 -10.47
N GLN A 62 -13.97 4.18 -9.21
CA GLN A 62 -12.63 4.14 -8.61
C GLN A 62 -11.71 3.13 -9.32
N LEU A 63 -12.22 1.93 -9.64
CA LEU A 63 -11.50 0.93 -10.45
C LEU A 63 -11.19 1.45 -11.86
N ARG A 64 -12.12 2.18 -12.49
CA ARG A 64 -11.86 2.82 -13.80
C ARG A 64 -10.77 3.88 -13.71
N ASN A 65 -10.76 4.70 -12.66
CA ASN A 65 -9.70 5.68 -12.44
C ASN A 65 -8.34 5.00 -12.28
N LEU A 66 -8.26 3.89 -11.53
CA LEU A 66 -7.03 3.10 -11.39
C LEU A 66 -6.53 2.54 -12.72
N TYR A 67 -7.44 2.03 -13.57
CA TYR A 67 -7.08 1.52 -14.89
C TYR A 67 -6.36 2.59 -15.72
N TYR A 68 -6.96 3.77 -15.88
CA TYR A 68 -6.34 4.87 -16.64
C TYR A 68 -5.08 5.40 -15.96
N ALA A 69 -5.08 5.58 -14.64
CA ALA A 69 -3.92 6.07 -13.91
C ALA A 69 -2.68 5.17 -14.09
N VAL A 70 -2.84 3.85 -14.14
CA VAL A 70 -1.75 2.93 -14.46
C VAL A 70 -1.45 2.89 -15.96
N GLN A 71 -2.48 2.81 -16.81
CA GLN A 71 -2.31 2.71 -18.25
C GLN A 71 -1.59 3.92 -18.85
N ASP A 72 -1.89 5.12 -18.36
CA ASP A 72 -1.33 6.39 -18.81
C ASP A 72 0.08 6.66 -18.27
N ASN A 73 0.49 5.98 -17.17
CA ASN A 73 1.82 6.10 -16.54
C ASN A 73 2.65 4.80 -16.64
N THR A 74 2.29 3.90 -17.57
CA THR A 74 2.88 2.55 -17.65
C THR A 74 4.38 2.60 -17.96
N ASP A 75 4.83 3.56 -18.77
CA ASP A 75 6.24 3.69 -19.13
C ASP A 75 7.06 4.23 -17.95
N GLU A 76 6.60 5.28 -17.26
CA GLU A 76 7.26 5.82 -16.07
C GLU A 76 7.34 4.80 -14.92
N LEU A 77 6.29 3.99 -14.72
CA LEU A 77 6.28 2.90 -13.73
C LEU A 77 7.32 1.82 -14.06
N CYS A 78 7.52 1.51 -15.35
CA CYS A 78 8.55 0.58 -15.78
C CYS A 78 9.96 1.15 -15.57
N GLU A 79 10.20 2.40 -16.00
CA GLU A 79 11.48 3.08 -15.79
C GLU A 79 11.84 3.21 -14.31
N ALA A 80 10.86 3.40 -13.42
CA ALA A 80 11.07 3.43 -11.98
C ALA A 80 11.56 2.08 -11.46
N LEU A 81 10.99 0.97 -11.93
CA LEU A 81 11.42 -0.39 -11.59
C LEU A 81 12.74 -0.80 -12.26
N GLU A 82 13.07 -0.24 -13.42
CA GLU A 82 14.42 -0.37 -14.02
C GLU A 82 15.48 0.35 -13.16
N LYS A 83 15.15 1.51 -12.56
CA LYS A 83 16.03 2.23 -11.62
C LYS A 83 16.21 1.48 -10.30
N ASP A 84 15.17 0.85 -9.77
CA ASP A 84 15.23 0.10 -8.50
C ASP A 84 15.86 -1.29 -8.64
N PHE A 85 15.65 -1.99 -9.77
CA PHE A 85 16.01 -3.41 -9.93
C PHE A 85 16.89 -3.75 -11.14
N HIS A 86 17.21 -2.79 -12.02
CA HIS A 86 17.90 -3.04 -13.30
C HIS A 86 17.22 -4.11 -14.18
N ARG A 87 15.90 -4.24 -14.01
CA ARG A 87 15.03 -5.17 -14.73
C ARG A 87 14.51 -4.50 -16.00
N ALA A 88 14.55 -5.22 -17.12
CA ALA A 88 14.14 -4.68 -18.41
C ALA A 88 12.65 -4.30 -18.42
N ASN A 89 12.31 -3.16 -19.03
CA ASN A 89 10.93 -2.65 -19.08
C ASN A 89 9.92 -3.66 -19.67
N THR A 90 10.33 -4.48 -20.64
CA THR A 90 9.48 -5.56 -21.19
C THR A 90 9.17 -6.65 -20.18
N GLU A 91 10.09 -6.96 -19.27
CA GLU A 91 9.89 -7.93 -18.20
C GLU A 91 8.91 -7.39 -17.16
N THR A 92 9.10 -6.15 -16.71
CA THR A 92 8.16 -5.45 -15.81
C THR A 92 6.74 -5.37 -16.39
N LYS A 93 6.59 -5.01 -17.67
CA LYS A 93 5.28 -4.96 -18.34
C LYS A 93 4.59 -6.32 -18.33
N ASN A 94 5.31 -7.38 -18.71
CA ASN A 94 4.74 -8.71 -18.86
C ASN A 94 4.47 -9.41 -17.52
N LEU A 95 5.34 -9.25 -16.52
CA LEU A 95 5.21 -9.92 -15.22
C LEU A 95 4.30 -9.17 -14.24
N GLU A 96 4.18 -7.84 -14.35
CA GLU A 96 3.44 -7.04 -13.37
C GLU A 96 2.27 -6.26 -13.98
N ILE A 97 2.53 -5.37 -14.94
CA ILE A 97 1.54 -4.39 -15.40
C ILE A 97 0.37 -5.06 -16.14
N VAL A 98 0.67 -5.90 -17.14
CA VAL A 98 -0.35 -6.55 -17.98
C VAL A 98 -1.25 -7.48 -17.16
N GLY A 99 -0.66 -8.25 -16.24
CA GLY A 99 -1.41 -9.13 -15.33
C GLY A 99 -2.37 -8.37 -14.43
N GLY A 100 -1.87 -7.32 -13.76
CA GLY A 100 -2.68 -6.48 -12.87
C GLY A 100 -3.82 -5.75 -13.61
N LEU A 101 -3.55 -5.16 -14.78
CA LEU A 101 -4.60 -4.50 -15.57
C LEU A 101 -5.67 -5.49 -16.07
N ALA A 102 -5.28 -6.71 -16.46
CA ALA A 102 -6.24 -7.74 -16.85
C ALA A 102 -7.11 -8.20 -15.66
N GLU A 103 -6.52 -8.35 -14.47
CA GLU A 103 -7.25 -8.66 -13.23
C GLU A 103 -8.25 -7.56 -12.85
N LEU A 104 -7.86 -6.28 -12.98
CA LEU A 104 -8.75 -5.15 -12.75
C LEU A 104 -9.94 -5.18 -13.70
N VAL A 105 -9.70 -5.36 -15.01
CA VAL A 105 -10.77 -5.42 -16.02
C VAL A 105 -11.70 -6.60 -15.76
N HIS A 106 -11.16 -7.78 -15.39
CA HIS A 106 -11.97 -8.92 -15.01
C HIS A 106 -12.85 -8.60 -13.78
N THR A 107 -12.23 -8.07 -12.72
CA THR A 107 -12.93 -7.62 -11.49
C THR A 107 -14.05 -6.65 -11.81
N MET A 108 -13.82 -5.60 -12.62
CA MET A 108 -14.87 -4.67 -13.04
C MET A 108 -16.01 -5.36 -13.79
N SER A 109 -15.70 -6.33 -14.67
CA SER A 109 -16.70 -7.06 -15.44
C SER A 109 -17.57 -7.99 -14.58
N SER A 110 -17.01 -8.56 -13.51
CA SER A 110 -17.67 -9.56 -12.67
C SER A 110 -18.29 -9.00 -11.38
N LEU A 111 -17.93 -7.78 -10.95
CA LEU A 111 -18.33 -7.20 -9.67
C LEU A 111 -19.86 -7.19 -9.44
N HIS A 112 -20.63 -6.86 -10.47
CA HIS A 112 -22.10 -6.88 -10.41
C HIS A 112 -22.71 -8.28 -10.22
N GLU A 113 -21.99 -9.34 -10.58
CA GLU A 113 -22.40 -10.72 -10.32
C GLU A 113 -22.00 -11.15 -8.91
N TRP A 114 -20.74 -10.89 -8.52
CA TRP A 114 -20.20 -11.27 -7.21
C TRP A 114 -20.98 -10.65 -6.04
N LEU A 115 -21.46 -9.41 -6.19
CA LEU A 115 -22.24 -8.70 -5.16
C LEU A 115 -23.72 -9.12 -5.08
N LYS A 116 -24.23 -10.03 -5.92
CA LYS A 116 -25.62 -10.50 -5.81
C LYS A 116 -25.82 -11.29 -4.50
N PRO A 117 -26.90 -11.02 -3.74
CA PRO A 117 -27.28 -11.83 -2.59
C PRO A 117 -27.49 -13.29 -3.00
N GLU A 118 -26.82 -14.21 -2.32
CA GLU A 118 -26.84 -15.63 -2.63
C GLU A 118 -27.90 -16.34 -1.79
N LYS A 119 -28.89 -16.96 -2.43
CA LYS A 119 -30.00 -17.60 -1.72
C LYS A 119 -29.57 -18.92 -1.08
N VAL A 120 -29.75 -19.04 0.23
CA VAL A 120 -29.51 -20.29 0.95
C VAL A 120 -30.67 -21.27 0.70
N THR A 121 -30.38 -22.42 0.11
CA THR A 121 -31.38 -23.44 -0.25
C THR A 121 -31.41 -24.64 0.71
N ASP A 122 -30.26 -24.99 1.29
CA ASP A 122 -30.14 -26.08 2.27
C ASP A 122 -30.47 -25.57 3.69
N LEU A 123 -31.76 -25.53 3.99
CA LEU A 123 -32.29 -25.03 5.26
C LEU A 123 -33.10 -26.11 5.99
N PRO A 124 -33.01 -26.21 7.33
CA PRO A 124 -33.96 -26.94 8.14
C PRO A 124 -35.41 -26.49 7.88
N ILE A 125 -36.38 -27.40 7.96
CA ILE A 125 -37.81 -27.12 7.68
C ILE A 125 -38.34 -25.92 8.50
N THR A 126 -37.87 -25.77 9.74
CA THR A 126 -38.20 -24.65 10.64
C THR A 126 -37.81 -23.27 10.11
N LEU A 127 -36.83 -23.19 9.20
CA LEU A 127 -36.34 -21.93 8.60
C LEU A 127 -36.82 -21.71 7.16
N LYS A 128 -37.44 -22.71 6.51
CA LYS A 128 -37.90 -22.62 5.11
C LYS A 128 -39.09 -21.67 4.88
N THR A 129 -39.67 -21.11 5.94
CA THR A 129 -40.79 -20.16 5.85
C THR A 129 -40.36 -18.77 5.40
N ASN A 130 -39.10 -18.39 5.63
CA ASN A 130 -38.53 -17.11 5.22
C ASN A 130 -37.40 -17.32 4.20
N PRO A 131 -37.24 -16.44 3.20
CA PRO A 131 -36.08 -16.49 2.31
C PRO A 131 -34.83 -16.01 3.06
N ILE A 132 -33.76 -16.80 3.02
CA ILE A 132 -32.47 -16.48 3.64
C ILE A 132 -31.43 -16.26 2.54
N TYR A 133 -30.60 -15.23 2.71
CA TYR A 133 -29.58 -14.83 1.76
C TYR A 133 -28.23 -14.63 2.48
N ILE A 134 -27.15 -14.87 1.75
CA ILE A 134 -25.79 -14.45 2.11
C ILE A 134 -25.50 -13.16 1.33
N GLU A 135 -25.18 -12.09 2.05
CA GLU A 135 -24.77 -10.81 1.49
C GLU A 135 -23.28 -10.56 1.74
N ARG A 136 -22.63 -9.84 0.82
CA ARG A 136 -21.19 -9.54 0.87
C ARG A 136 -21.01 -8.06 1.24
N ILE A 137 -20.75 -7.82 2.52
CA ILE A 137 -20.54 -6.48 3.08
C ILE A 137 -19.03 -6.16 3.20
N PRO A 138 -18.62 -4.88 3.06
CA PRO A 138 -17.24 -4.48 3.29
C PRO A 138 -16.85 -4.64 4.76
N LEU A 139 -15.56 -4.83 5.03
CA LEU A 139 -15.01 -4.97 6.38
C LEU A 139 -14.77 -3.60 7.04
N GLY A 140 -14.36 -2.58 6.27
CA GLY A 140 -14.00 -1.27 6.80
C GLY A 140 -12.89 -0.59 6.03
N VAL A 141 -11.91 -0.09 6.77
CA VAL A 141 -10.60 0.32 6.26
C VAL A 141 -9.67 -0.90 6.31
N VAL A 142 -8.97 -1.21 5.22
CA VAL A 142 -8.01 -2.31 5.16
C VAL A 142 -6.59 -1.79 4.94
N LEU A 143 -5.62 -2.38 5.65
CA LEU A 143 -4.20 -2.10 5.50
C LEU A 143 -3.58 -3.12 4.53
N ILE A 144 -2.92 -2.62 3.48
CA ILE A 144 -2.15 -3.41 2.51
C ILE A 144 -0.67 -3.08 2.70
N ILE A 145 0.14 -4.06 3.09
CA ILE A 145 1.60 -3.94 3.18
C ILE A 145 2.22 -4.71 2.01
N SER A 146 2.79 -3.99 1.05
CA SER A 146 3.36 -4.60 -0.16
C SER A 146 4.87 -4.89 -0.01
N PRO A 147 5.34 -6.09 -0.43
CA PRO A 147 6.77 -6.38 -0.54
C PRO A 147 7.38 -5.72 -1.79
N PHE A 148 8.71 -5.85 -1.93
CA PHE A 148 9.49 -5.18 -2.98
C PHE A 148 9.68 -5.98 -4.28
N ASN A 149 9.44 -7.29 -4.28
CA ASN A 149 9.90 -8.19 -5.36
C ASN A 149 9.03 -8.14 -6.62
N TYR A 150 7.74 -7.88 -6.47
CA TYR A 150 6.80 -7.53 -7.54
C TYR A 150 5.88 -6.42 -7.00
N PRO A 151 6.43 -5.21 -6.78
CA PRO A 151 5.81 -4.21 -5.93
C PRO A 151 4.60 -3.56 -6.60
N PHE A 152 4.49 -3.61 -7.93
CA PHE A 152 3.26 -3.23 -8.62
C PHE A 152 2.22 -4.33 -8.47
N PHE A 153 2.51 -5.55 -8.91
CA PHE A 153 1.46 -6.58 -9.03
C PHE A 153 0.83 -6.91 -7.67
N LEU A 154 1.66 -7.09 -6.64
CA LEU A 154 1.21 -7.53 -5.31
C LEU A 154 0.44 -6.44 -4.56
N SER A 155 0.78 -5.16 -4.76
CA SER A 155 -0.01 -4.06 -4.21
C SER A 155 -1.28 -3.82 -5.03
N PHE A 156 -1.19 -3.78 -6.35
CA PHE A 156 -2.30 -3.43 -7.24
C PHE A 156 -3.44 -4.45 -7.19
N SER A 157 -3.15 -5.75 -7.25
CA SER A 157 -4.14 -6.83 -7.08
C SER A 157 -4.90 -6.68 -5.75
N ALA A 158 -4.16 -6.46 -4.64
CA ALA A 158 -4.76 -6.27 -3.32
C ALA A 158 -5.64 -5.01 -3.25
N ILE A 159 -5.22 -3.89 -3.85
CA ILE A 159 -6.00 -2.64 -3.92
C ILE A 159 -7.29 -2.84 -4.73
N VAL A 160 -7.19 -3.50 -5.89
CA VAL A 160 -8.34 -3.84 -6.75
C VAL A 160 -9.35 -4.67 -5.98
N GLY A 161 -8.92 -5.75 -5.32
CA GLY A 161 -9.78 -6.59 -4.49
C GLY A 161 -10.42 -5.83 -3.32
N ALA A 162 -9.67 -4.97 -2.65
CA ALA A 162 -10.17 -4.18 -1.52
C ALA A 162 -11.25 -3.17 -1.94
N ILE A 163 -11.03 -2.41 -3.01
CA ILE A 163 -11.99 -1.43 -3.54
C ILE A 163 -13.23 -2.14 -4.12
N ALA A 164 -13.05 -3.27 -4.82
CA ALA A 164 -14.16 -4.10 -5.28
C ALA A 164 -15.00 -4.63 -4.12
N GLY A 165 -14.36 -5.06 -3.02
CA GLY A 165 -15.02 -5.42 -1.76
C GLY A 165 -15.77 -4.27 -1.09
N GLY A 166 -15.51 -3.02 -1.47
CA GLY A 166 -16.12 -1.81 -0.90
C GLY A 166 -15.39 -1.27 0.32
N ASN A 167 -14.12 -1.62 0.50
CA ASN A 167 -13.31 -1.15 1.61
C ASN A 167 -12.63 0.19 1.25
N ALA A 168 -12.31 0.99 2.26
CA ALA A 168 -11.27 2.00 2.15
C ALA A 168 -9.89 1.33 2.32
N VAL A 169 -8.83 1.90 1.75
CA VAL A 169 -7.51 1.30 1.63
C VAL A 169 -6.45 2.23 2.20
N VAL A 170 -5.67 1.71 3.14
CA VAL A 170 -4.39 2.27 3.54
C VAL A 170 -3.29 1.42 2.93
N LEU A 171 -2.44 2.01 2.09
CA LEU A 171 -1.34 1.33 1.42
C LEU A 171 -0.02 1.65 2.12
N LYS A 172 0.78 0.63 2.42
CA LYS A 172 2.19 0.75 2.80
C LYS A 172 3.04 0.06 1.74
N GLN A 173 3.87 0.80 1.03
CA GLN A 173 4.79 0.24 0.03
C GLN A 173 6.18 -0.03 0.60
N SER A 174 6.96 -0.92 -0.03
CA SER A 174 8.32 -1.21 0.45
C SER A 174 9.30 -0.08 0.10
N GLU A 175 10.02 0.36 1.12
CA GLU A 175 11.15 1.28 1.06
C GLU A 175 12.32 0.79 0.19
N LEU A 176 12.35 -0.51 -0.14
CA LEU A 176 13.38 -1.14 -0.96
C LEU A 176 13.17 -0.95 -2.47
N ALA A 177 12.05 -0.35 -2.90
CA ALA A 177 11.78 0.08 -4.27
C ALA A 177 11.45 1.59 -4.31
N PRO A 178 12.38 2.48 -3.90
CA PRO A 178 12.06 3.87 -3.60
C PRO A 178 11.61 4.69 -4.81
N ASN A 179 12.13 4.42 -6.02
CA ASN A 179 11.71 5.15 -7.22
C ASN A 179 10.28 4.78 -7.61
N PHE A 180 9.98 3.47 -7.61
CA PHE A 180 8.66 2.95 -7.90
C PHE A 180 7.64 3.37 -6.84
N SER A 181 7.94 3.16 -5.56
CA SER A 181 6.96 3.37 -4.48
C SER A 181 6.56 4.84 -4.37
N SER A 182 7.50 5.77 -4.45
CA SER A 182 7.19 7.21 -4.44
C SER A 182 6.32 7.63 -5.65
N LEU A 183 6.65 7.14 -6.85
CA LEU A 183 5.87 7.41 -8.06
C LEU A 183 4.46 6.82 -7.97
N PHE A 184 4.35 5.56 -7.57
CA PHE A 184 3.09 4.83 -7.55
C PHE A 184 2.16 5.34 -6.44
N SER A 185 2.67 5.65 -5.24
CA SER A 185 1.89 6.30 -4.17
C SER A 185 1.31 7.64 -4.65
N LYS A 186 2.07 8.44 -5.40
CA LYS A 186 1.61 9.70 -6.00
C LYS A 186 0.53 9.48 -7.08
N ILE A 187 0.70 8.51 -7.96
CA ILE A 187 -0.29 8.17 -9.01
C ILE A 187 -1.62 7.76 -8.35
N LEU A 188 -1.58 6.85 -7.39
CA LEU A 188 -2.78 6.37 -6.68
C LEU A 188 -3.48 7.50 -5.91
N THR A 189 -2.73 8.35 -5.21
CA THR A 189 -3.27 9.49 -4.45
C THR A 189 -3.97 10.52 -5.34
N ASN A 190 -3.53 10.67 -6.60
CA ASN A 190 -4.18 11.55 -7.58
C ASN A 190 -5.40 10.92 -8.26
N ALA A 191 -5.46 9.58 -8.34
CA ALA A 191 -6.49 8.85 -9.07
C ALA A 191 -7.71 8.46 -8.22
N LEU A 192 -7.49 8.18 -6.94
CA LEU A 192 -8.50 7.70 -6.00
C LEU A 192 -9.11 8.82 -5.16
N ASP A 193 -10.34 8.61 -4.71
CA ASP A 193 -11.02 9.52 -3.79
C ASP A 193 -10.27 9.57 -2.43
N PRO A 194 -9.87 10.75 -1.92
CA PRO A 194 -9.10 10.87 -0.68
C PRO A 194 -9.86 10.43 0.57
N ASP A 195 -11.18 10.22 0.47
CA ASP A 195 -12.00 9.61 1.52
C ASP A 195 -11.83 8.09 1.62
N ILE A 196 -11.29 7.42 0.58
CA ILE A 196 -11.15 5.97 0.55
C ILE A 196 -9.71 5.48 0.40
N PHE A 197 -8.76 6.37 0.10
CA PHE A 197 -7.37 6.00 -0.12
C PHE A 197 -6.40 6.88 0.65
N PHE A 198 -5.37 6.24 1.23
CA PHE A 198 -4.23 6.91 1.83
C PHE A 198 -2.99 6.03 1.65
N SER A 199 -1.89 6.61 1.16
CA SER A 199 -0.59 5.93 1.12
C SER A 199 0.29 6.39 2.27
N VAL A 200 0.96 5.43 2.91
CA VAL A 200 1.94 5.62 3.96
C VAL A 200 3.28 5.07 3.46
N ASP A 201 4.12 5.98 3.02
CA ASP A 201 5.46 5.70 2.52
C ASP A 201 6.46 5.82 3.67
N GLY A 202 7.34 4.84 3.87
CA GLY A 202 8.25 4.85 5.01
C GLY A 202 8.96 3.53 5.26
N GLY A 203 9.70 3.44 6.35
CA GLY A 203 10.37 2.23 6.83
C GLY A 203 9.73 1.67 8.10
N ILE A 204 10.58 1.21 9.03
CA ILE A 204 10.18 0.66 10.33
C ILE A 204 9.36 1.66 11.18
N PRO A 205 9.74 2.95 11.35
CA PRO A 205 8.98 3.87 12.20
C PRO A 205 7.54 4.06 11.72
N GLU A 206 7.35 4.23 10.42
CA GLU A 206 6.04 4.48 9.81
C GLU A 206 5.16 3.23 9.85
N ILE A 207 5.70 2.03 9.59
CA ILE A 207 4.90 0.79 9.70
C ILE A 207 4.58 0.42 11.16
N THR A 208 5.43 0.77 12.13
CA THR A 208 5.13 0.59 13.56
C THR A 208 3.93 1.45 13.97
N GLU A 209 3.95 2.76 13.71
CA GLU A 209 2.80 3.65 13.96
C GLU A 209 1.55 3.13 13.24
N LEU A 210 1.68 2.68 11.99
CA LEU A 210 0.56 2.19 11.18
C LEU A 210 -0.13 0.95 11.78
N LEU A 211 0.63 0.06 12.42
CA LEU A 211 0.11 -1.15 13.08
C LEU A 211 -0.48 -0.87 14.48
N GLU A 212 -0.27 0.33 15.02
CA GLU A 212 -0.90 0.81 16.25
C GLU A 212 -2.29 1.43 16.01
N GLN A 213 -2.65 1.76 14.76
CA GLN A 213 -3.96 2.31 14.37
C GLN A 213 -5.05 1.21 14.29
N LYS A 214 -5.50 0.73 15.46
CA LYS A 214 -6.52 -0.34 15.61
C LYS A 214 -7.93 0.18 15.83
#